data_AF-A0ABD2CVX4-F1
#
_entry.id   AF-A0ABD2CVX4-F1
#
_cell.length_a   1.000
_cell.length_b   1.000
_cell.length_c   1.000
_cell.angle_alpha   90.00
_cell.angle_beta   90.00
_cell.angle_gamma   90.00
#
_symmetry.space_group_name_H-M   'P 1'
#
loop_
_entity.id
_entity.type
_entity.pdbx_description
1 polymer ?
#
loop_
_entity_poly.entity_id
_entity_poly.type
_entity_poly.pdbx_seq_one_letter_code
_entity_poly.pdbx_strand_id
1 'polypeptide(L)'
;MFELRRVLSWEGIMTANLYFSQLHKSSYYFKQIVRPYYIVVISNYNAINEFSLTTSAFDMSSAVWIVIFIYKEHDPDYCHNPPGNIFHLKFNSEMLVRCGTENILREWYSIDTNQIEIKDVTTWSIEKGITKMVPDFLYK
;
A
#
# COMPACT_ATOMS: atom_id res chain seq x y z
N MET A 1 7.26 17.37 3.95
CA MET A 1 6.21 16.72 4.77
C MET A 1 5.25 17.72 5.42
N PHE A 2 5.74 18.80 6.07
CA PHE A 2 4.87 19.79 6.76
C PHE A 2 3.93 20.59 5.83
N GLU A 3 4.42 21.09 4.69
CA GLU A 3 3.58 21.84 3.74
C GLU A 3 2.44 21.00 3.16
N LEU A 4 2.69 19.73 2.84
CA LEU A 4 1.66 18.82 2.32
C LEU A 4 0.54 18.58 3.33
N ARG A 5 0.88 18.39 4.62
CA ARG A 5 -0.12 18.22 5.68
C ARG A 5 -1.00 19.45 5.84
N ARG A 6 -0.40 20.64 5.72
CA ARG A 6 -1.12 21.91 5.83
C ARG A 6 -2.14 22.07 4.69
N VAL A 7 -1.74 21.76 3.45
CA VAL A 7 -2.63 21.77 2.29
C VAL A 7 -3.77 20.76 2.46
N LEU A 8 -3.46 19.51 2.83
CA LEU A 8 -4.48 18.48 3.03
C LEU A 8 -5.46 18.83 4.16
N SER A 9 -4.96 19.44 5.25
CA SER A 9 -5.80 19.93 6.34
C SER A 9 -6.77 21.03 5.90
N TRP A 10 -6.34 21.94 5.02
CA TRP A 10 -7.21 22.97 4.44
C TRP A 10 -8.33 22.36 3.58
N GLU A 11 -8.07 21.24 2.92
CA GLU A 11 -9.07 20.46 2.19
C GLU A 11 -9.91 19.53 3.10
N GLY A 12 -9.75 19.63 4.43
CA GLY A 12 -10.47 18.80 5.40
C GLY A 12 -9.99 17.34 5.47
N ILE A 13 -8.85 17.02 4.87
CA ILE A 13 -8.26 15.67 4.86
C ILE A 13 -7.35 15.51 6.06
N MET A 14 -7.80 14.71 7.04
CA MET A 14 -6.99 14.37 8.21
C MET A 14 -5.82 13.46 7.81
N THR A 15 -4.60 13.85 8.20
CA THR A 15 -3.39 13.08 7.92
C THR A 15 -2.58 12.83 9.18
N ALA A 16 -2.03 11.62 9.32
CA ALA A 16 -1.15 11.22 10.41
C ALA A 16 0.02 10.41 9.86
N ASN A 17 1.18 10.52 10.51
CA ASN A 17 2.33 9.66 10.24
C ASN A 17 2.36 8.64 11.36
N LEU A 18 2.49 7.38 10.99
CA LEU A 18 2.52 6.27 11.93
C LEU A 18 3.73 5.41 11.59
N TYR A 19 4.42 4.94 12.63
CA TYR A 19 5.34 3.80 12.48
C TYR A 19 4.52 2.51 12.36
N PHE A 20 5.09 1.46 11.76
CA PHE A 20 4.38 0.18 11.59
C PHE A 20 3.94 -0.41 12.94
N SER A 21 4.82 -0.35 13.95
CA SER A 21 4.48 -0.70 15.34
C SER A 21 3.24 0.01 15.92
N GLN A 22 2.85 1.16 15.36
CA GLN A 22 1.71 1.95 15.82
C GLN A 22 0.45 1.76 14.94
N LEU A 23 0.50 0.93 13.91
CA LEU A 23 -0.61 0.72 12.98
C LEU A 23 -1.90 0.33 13.71
N HIS A 24 -1.82 -0.52 14.73
CA HIS A 24 -2.98 -0.91 15.55
C HIS A 24 -3.72 0.29 16.18
N LYS A 25 -3.03 1.40 16.49
CA LYS A 25 -3.67 2.60 17.07
C LYS A 25 -4.63 3.27 16.11
N SER A 26 -4.40 3.11 14.82
CA SER A 26 -5.31 3.63 13.79
C SER A 26 -6.64 2.86 13.74
N SER A 27 -6.74 1.72 14.42
CA SER A 27 -8.00 0.95 14.48
C SER A 27 -9.14 1.69 15.15
N TYR A 28 -8.83 2.67 15.99
CA TYR A 28 -9.80 3.60 16.55
C TYR A 28 -10.64 4.28 15.46
N TYR A 29 -10.02 4.62 14.32
CA TYR A 29 -10.69 5.33 13.22
C TYR A 29 -11.61 4.43 12.39
N PHE A 30 -11.32 3.12 12.27
CA PHE A 30 -12.19 2.17 11.55
C PHE A 30 -13.58 2.07 12.17
N LYS A 31 -13.67 2.17 13.49
CA LYS A 31 -14.94 2.06 14.21
C LYS A 31 -15.80 3.31 14.11
N GLN A 32 -15.23 4.43 13.67
CA GLN A 32 -15.90 5.71 13.78
C GLN A 32 -16.65 6.08 12.52
N ILE A 33 -16.04 6.32 11.35
CA ILE A 33 -16.82 6.81 10.18
C ILE A 33 -16.24 6.43 8.80
N VAL A 34 -14.91 6.31 8.61
CA VAL A 34 -14.32 6.28 7.24
C VAL A 34 -13.29 5.17 7.07
N ARG A 35 -13.32 4.48 5.92
CA ARG A 35 -12.27 3.57 5.46
C ARG A 35 -10.97 4.37 5.20
N PRO A 36 -9.89 4.14 5.95
CA PRO A 36 -8.66 4.91 5.80
C PRO A 36 -7.84 4.49 4.58
N TYR A 37 -7.03 5.44 4.12
CA TYR A 37 -6.05 5.25 3.06
C TYR A 37 -4.66 5.32 3.68
N TYR A 38 -3.87 4.25 3.54
CA TYR A 38 -2.49 4.20 4.01
C TYR A 38 -1.52 4.34 2.85
N ILE A 39 -0.53 5.21 3.05
CA ILE A 39 0.66 5.28 2.20
C ILE A 39 1.82 4.68 3.00
N VAL A 40 2.29 3.52 2.58
CA VAL A 40 3.37 2.76 3.20
C VAL A 40 4.64 2.98 2.39
N VAL A 41 5.73 3.34 3.05
CA VAL A 41 7.02 3.54 2.39
C VAL A 41 7.99 2.45 2.88
N ILE A 42 8.43 1.61 1.97
CA ILE A 42 9.36 0.51 2.23
C ILE A 42 10.74 0.94 1.75
N SER A 43 11.66 1.15 2.69
CA SER A 43 12.98 1.73 2.42
C SER A 43 14.15 0.76 2.57
N ASN A 44 13.91 -0.46 3.03
CA ASN A 44 14.89 -1.55 3.13
C ASN A 44 14.20 -2.86 3.54
N TYR A 45 14.98 -3.93 3.65
CA TYR A 45 14.52 -5.24 4.10
C TYR A 45 13.90 -5.22 5.51
N ASN A 46 14.45 -4.46 6.45
CA ASN A 46 13.89 -4.38 7.80
C ASN A 46 12.48 -3.79 7.80
N ALA A 47 12.22 -2.80 6.93
CA ALA A 47 10.88 -2.23 6.74
C ALA A 47 9.88 -3.26 6.18
N ILE A 48 10.32 -4.13 5.26
CA ILE A 48 9.48 -5.24 4.76
C ILE A 48 9.11 -6.15 5.92
N ASN A 49 10.10 -6.59 6.70
CA ASN A 49 9.88 -7.51 7.80
C ASN A 49 8.99 -6.91 8.89
N GLU A 50 9.22 -5.65 9.28
CA GLU A 50 8.38 -4.98 10.28
C GLU A 50 6.94 -4.79 9.78
N PHE A 51 6.76 -4.43 8.51
CA PHE A 51 5.42 -4.31 7.93
C PHE A 51 4.74 -5.68 7.83
N SER A 52 5.44 -6.72 7.38
CA SER A 52 4.95 -8.11 7.35
C SER A 52 4.48 -8.58 8.73
N LEU A 53 5.31 -8.40 9.76
CA LEU A 53 4.94 -8.75 11.15
C LEU A 53 3.73 -7.97 11.63
N THR A 54 3.65 -6.67 11.33
CA THR A 54 2.52 -5.84 11.74
C THR A 54 1.22 -6.27 11.05
N THR A 55 1.28 -6.56 9.75
CA THR A 55 0.12 -6.97 8.96
C THR A 55 -0.40 -8.36 9.34
N SER A 56 0.44 -9.23 9.90
CA SER A 56 0.01 -10.54 10.39
C SER A 56 -1.10 -10.48 11.47
N ALA A 57 -1.13 -9.39 12.25
CA ALA A 57 -2.12 -9.14 13.29
C ALA A 57 -3.15 -8.07 12.90
N PHE A 58 -3.12 -7.60 11.65
CA PHE A 58 -3.96 -6.50 11.17
C PHE A 58 -4.92 -6.98 10.09
N ASP A 59 -6.16 -6.53 10.12
CA ASP A 59 -7.09 -6.83 9.04
C ASP A 59 -6.82 -5.93 7.83
N MET A 60 -6.03 -6.43 6.88
CA MET A 60 -5.68 -5.68 5.66
C MET A 60 -6.89 -5.30 4.81
N SER A 61 -8.03 -5.96 4.95
CA SER A 61 -9.26 -5.62 4.22
C SER A 61 -9.97 -4.36 4.75
N SER A 62 -9.62 -3.93 5.96
CA SER A 62 -10.27 -2.77 6.61
C SER A 62 -9.89 -1.42 6.00
N ALA A 63 -8.90 -1.37 5.11
CA ALA A 63 -8.33 -0.15 4.55
C ALA A 63 -7.99 -0.29 3.06
N VAL A 64 -7.56 0.82 2.46
CA VAL A 64 -6.95 0.86 1.13
C VAL A 64 -5.47 1.18 1.28
N TRP A 65 -4.61 0.46 0.56
CA TRP A 65 -3.16 0.52 0.73
C TRP A 65 -2.46 0.97 -0.55
N ILE A 66 -1.54 1.92 -0.41
CA ILE A 66 -0.53 2.22 -1.42
C ILE A 66 0.83 1.95 -0.79
N VAL A 67 1.56 0.96 -1.30
CA VAL A 67 2.89 0.59 -0.85
C VAL A 67 3.93 1.06 -1.87
N ILE A 68 4.89 1.85 -1.42
CA ILE A 68 5.93 2.43 -2.26
C ILE A 68 7.27 1.88 -1.81
N PHE A 69 7.85 1.03 -2.64
CA PHE A 69 9.21 0.53 -2.46
C PHE A 69 10.18 1.57 -2.98
N ILE A 70 11.00 2.16 -2.10
CA ILE A 70 12.00 3.18 -2.46
C ILE A 70 13.44 2.66 -2.37
N TYR A 71 13.63 1.43 -1.86
CA TYR A 71 14.96 0.83 -1.80
C TYR A 71 15.37 0.29 -3.16
N LYS A 72 16.67 0.34 -3.45
CA LYS A 72 17.22 -0.16 -4.72
C LYS A 72 17.15 -1.68 -4.73
N GLU A 73 16.81 -2.25 -5.87
CA GLU A 73 16.72 -3.69 -6.13
C GLU A 73 17.77 -4.46 -5.34
N HIS A 74 17.29 -5.26 -4.39
CA HIS A 74 18.09 -6.26 -3.70
C HIS A 74 17.59 -7.62 -4.18
N ASP A 75 18.50 -8.56 -4.30
CA ASP A 75 18.15 -9.97 -4.44
C ASP A 75 17.81 -10.50 -3.03
N PRO A 76 16.59 -11.00 -2.77
CA PRO A 76 15.49 -11.21 -3.71
C PRO A 76 14.57 -9.98 -3.88
N ASP A 77 14.01 -9.84 -5.08
CA ASP A 77 13.12 -8.74 -5.46
C ASP A 77 11.71 -8.92 -4.91
N TYR A 78 11.52 -8.48 -3.66
CA TYR A 78 10.22 -8.50 -2.99
C TYR A 78 9.14 -7.64 -3.66
N CYS A 79 9.49 -6.71 -4.55
CA CYS A 79 8.49 -5.81 -5.13
C CYS A 79 7.86 -6.38 -6.40
N HIS A 80 8.65 -7.07 -7.23
CA HIS A 80 8.15 -7.71 -8.44
C HIS A 80 7.78 -9.17 -8.22
N ASN A 81 8.47 -9.86 -7.31
CA ASN A 81 8.30 -11.29 -7.09
C ASN A 81 8.43 -11.64 -5.59
N PRO A 82 7.50 -11.16 -4.75
CA PRO A 82 7.50 -11.49 -3.32
C PRO A 82 7.33 -13.00 -3.11
N PRO A 83 7.98 -13.57 -2.08
CA PRO A 83 7.77 -14.95 -1.70
C PRO A 83 6.40 -15.11 -1.02
N GLY A 84 5.38 -15.43 -1.82
CA GLY A 84 4.01 -15.63 -1.35
C GLY A 84 3.36 -14.34 -0.83
N ASN A 85 2.44 -14.50 0.12
CA ASN A 85 1.65 -13.42 0.69
C ASN A 85 2.33 -12.75 1.89
N ILE A 86 3.43 -12.05 1.64
CA ILE A 86 4.28 -11.44 2.68
C ILE A 86 3.57 -10.40 3.56
N PHE A 87 2.48 -9.78 3.07
CA PHE A 87 1.74 -8.74 3.78
C PHE A 87 0.36 -9.21 4.25
N HIS A 88 0.14 -10.53 4.30
CA HIS A 88 -1.06 -11.12 4.86
C HIS A 88 -2.37 -10.55 4.26
N LEU A 89 -2.33 -10.29 2.94
CA LEU A 89 -3.50 -9.82 2.20
C LEU A 89 -4.61 -10.86 2.30
N LYS A 90 -5.84 -10.37 2.42
CA LYS A 90 -7.06 -11.17 2.29
C LYS A 90 -7.66 -10.95 0.91
N PHE A 91 -8.57 -11.83 0.51
CA PHE A 91 -9.25 -11.77 -0.79
C PHE A 91 -9.87 -10.39 -1.12
N ASN A 92 -10.38 -9.68 -0.11
CA ASN A 92 -10.98 -8.35 -0.24
C ASN A 92 -10.03 -7.20 0.17
N SER A 93 -8.72 -7.44 0.21
CA SER A 93 -7.73 -6.40 0.48
C SER A 93 -7.41 -5.63 -0.79
N GLU A 94 -7.41 -4.29 -0.70
CA GLU A 94 -7.09 -3.40 -1.83
C GLU A 94 -5.69 -2.83 -1.64
N MET A 95 -4.73 -3.30 -2.44
CA MET A 95 -3.34 -2.86 -2.37
C MET A 95 -2.80 -2.52 -3.74
N LEU A 96 -2.28 -1.29 -3.87
CA LEU A 96 -1.46 -0.86 -4.98
C LEU A 96 0.00 -0.77 -4.56
N VAL A 97 0.91 -1.23 -5.41
CA VAL A 97 2.34 -1.27 -5.16
C VAL A 97 3.08 -0.54 -6.26
N ARG A 98 4.03 0.30 -5.87
CA ARG A 98 5.01 0.93 -6.77
C ARG A 98 6.41 0.44 -6.45
N CYS A 99 7.12 -0.01 -7.47
CA CYS A 99 8.49 -0.51 -7.34
C CYS A 99 9.53 0.51 -7.79
N GLY A 100 10.39 0.93 -6.84
CA GLY A 100 11.53 1.78 -7.12
C GLY A 100 11.17 3.08 -7.84
N THR A 101 11.80 3.27 -9.01
CA THR A 101 11.60 4.47 -9.85
C THR A 101 10.58 4.25 -10.96
N GLU A 102 9.98 3.07 -11.03
CA GLU A 102 9.02 2.76 -12.08
C GLU A 102 7.78 3.64 -11.96
N ASN A 103 7.20 3.96 -13.10
CA ASN A 103 5.97 4.74 -13.17
C ASN A 103 4.74 3.83 -13.26
N ILE A 104 4.86 2.56 -12.85
CA ILE A 104 3.78 1.57 -12.89
C ILE A 104 3.27 1.37 -11.47
N LEU A 105 1.95 1.41 -11.31
CA LEU A 105 1.25 0.94 -10.13
C LEU A 105 0.68 -0.44 -10.43
N ARG A 106 1.01 -1.38 -9.56
CA ARG A 106 0.59 -2.78 -9.62
C ARG A 106 -0.44 -3.06 -8.57
N GLU A 107 -1.51 -3.74 -8.92
CA GLU A 107 -2.40 -4.33 -7.95
C GLU A 107 -1.77 -5.62 -7.41
N TRP A 108 -1.70 -5.73 -6.08
CA TRP A 108 -1.42 -6.98 -5.40
C TRP A 108 -2.72 -7.47 -4.79
N TYR A 109 -3.16 -8.68 -5.16
CA TYR A 109 -4.37 -9.28 -4.60
C TYR A 109 -4.11 -10.71 -4.14
N SER A 110 -4.77 -11.12 -3.07
CA SER A 110 -4.65 -12.49 -2.54
C SER A 110 -5.56 -13.43 -3.32
N ILE A 111 -4.98 -14.50 -3.86
CA ILE A 111 -5.73 -15.63 -4.42
C ILE A 111 -6.12 -16.59 -3.28
N ASP A 112 -5.20 -16.82 -2.35
CA ASP A 112 -5.39 -17.60 -1.14
C ASP A 112 -4.57 -17.00 0.02
N THR A 113 -4.54 -17.67 1.18
CA THR A 113 -3.82 -17.15 2.36
C THR A 113 -2.33 -16.97 2.16
N ASN A 114 -1.71 -17.72 1.23
CA ASN A 114 -0.27 -17.83 1.05
C ASN A 114 0.23 -17.28 -0.29
N GLN A 115 -0.66 -17.05 -1.26
CA GLN A 115 -0.33 -16.64 -2.61
C GLN A 115 -1.01 -15.31 -2.96
N ILE A 116 -0.26 -14.50 -3.69
CA ILE A 116 -0.77 -13.28 -4.29
C ILE A 116 -0.58 -13.34 -5.79
N GLU A 117 -1.40 -12.58 -6.50
CA GLU A 117 -1.20 -12.26 -7.90
C GLU A 117 -0.93 -10.77 -8.05
N ILE A 118 -0.09 -10.45 -9.02
CA ILE A 118 0.39 -9.10 -9.28
C ILE A 118 -0.03 -8.73 -10.68
N LYS A 119 -0.72 -7.59 -10.82
CA LYS A 119 -1.21 -7.08 -12.09
C LYS A 119 -0.87 -5.62 -12.28
N ASP A 120 -0.25 -5.27 -13.39
CA ASP A 120 -0.03 -3.87 -13.77
C ASP A 120 -1.38 -3.22 -14.14
N VAL A 121 -1.76 -2.14 -13.45
CA VAL A 121 -3.11 -1.54 -13.60
C VAL A 121 -3.09 -0.12 -14.16
N THR A 122 -2.09 0.68 -13.81
CA THR A 122 -2.05 2.10 -14.20
C THR A 122 -0.64 2.64 -14.16
N THR A 123 -0.38 3.71 -14.93
CA THR A 123 0.83 4.50 -14.73
C THR A 123 0.60 5.60 -13.71
N TRP A 124 1.65 5.96 -12.98
CA TRP A 124 1.69 7.15 -12.13
C TRP A 124 2.88 8.02 -12.53
N SER A 125 2.60 9.26 -12.93
CA SER A 125 3.62 10.29 -13.17
C SER A 125 3.29 11.56 -12.40
N ILE A 126 4.31 12.36 -12.11
CA ILE A 126 4.15 13.65 -11.42
C ILE A 126 3.34 14.63 -12.28
N GLU A 127 3.55 14.62 -13.59
CA GLU A 127 2.93 15.56 -14.52
C GLU A 127 1.46 15.24 -14.82
N LYS A 128 1.14 13.96 -15.02
CA LYS A 128 -0.19 13.52 -15.48
C LYS A 128 -1.02 12.83 -14.41
N GLY A 129 -0.48 12.68 -13.19
CA GLY A 129 -1.11 11.91 -12.13
C GLY A 129 -1.23 10.42 -12.49
N ILE A 130 -2.33 9.80 -12.09
CA ILE A 130 -2.63 8.39 -12.36
C ILE A 130 -3.33 8.28 -13.72
N THR A 131 -2.74 7.53 -14.64
CA THR A 131 -3.24 7.33 -16.01
C THR A 131 -3.50 5.84 -16.27
N LYS A 132 -4.78 5.48 -16.43
CA LYS A 132 -5.25 4.10 -16.53
C LYS A 132 -4.60 3.36 -17.69
N MET A 133 -4.06 2.16 -17.45
CA MET A 133 -3.51 1.30 -18.50
C MET A 133 -4.52 0.27 -19.01
N VAL A 134 -5.57 -0.06 -18.26
CA VAL A 134 -6.50 -1.16 -18.58
C VAL A 134 -7.98 -0.70 -18.57
N PRO A 135 -8.83 -1.12 -19.54
CA PRO A 135 -10.26 -0.75 -19.57
C PRO A 135 -11.05 -1.22 -18.35
N ASP A 136 -10.75 -2.38 -17.77
CA ASP A 136 -11.57 -3.03 -16.74
C ASP A 136 -10.80 -3.23 -15.43
N PHE A 137 -11.17 -2.46 -14.41
CA PHE A 137 -10.88 -2.80 -13.00
C PHE A 137 -11.96 -3.76 -12.51
N LEU A 138 -11.59 -4.69 -11.63
CA LEU A 138 -12.55 -5.57 -10.93
C LEU A 138 -13.32 -4.85 -9.82
N TYR A 139 -12.97 -3.59 -9.49
CA TYR A 139 -13.77 -2.74 -8.61
C TYR A 139 -14.65 -1.82 -9.45
N LYS A 140 -15.94 -2.14 -9.50
CA LYS A 140 -17.03 -1.27 -9.94
C LYS A 140 -17.76 -0.72 -8.72
#